data_AF-A0A6M0AP21-F1
#
_entry.id   AF-A0A6M0AP21-F1
#
_cell.length_a   1.000
_cell.length_b   1.000
_cell.length_c   1.000
_cell.angle_alpha   90.00
_cell.angle_beta   90.00
_cell.angle_gamma   90.00
#
_symmetry.space_group_name_H-M   'P 1'
#
loop_
_entity.id
_entity.type
_entity.pdbx_description
1 polymer ?
#
loop_
_entity_poly.entity_id
_entity_poly.type
_entity_poly.pdbx_seq_one_letter_code
_entity_poly.pdbx_strand_id
1 'polypeptide(L)'
;MTKGQSRVLVHKQLTEHRVYNMNLRVLIAAEHASAKFGGEAALPLHYYRILRQRGIPTWLVVHERTRAELEALFPQDQHIAYVPDTIWHRMLWQLGHLLPTRLSYFTLGLVMRLLTQLTQRQIIRRIVKQEQINIIHQPI
;
A
#
# COMPACT_ATOMS: atom_id res chain seq x y z
N MET A 1 -16.14 14.97 42.08
CA MET A 1 -15.99 15.17 40.61
C MET A 1 -17.36 15.42 39.99
N THR A 2 -17.64 16.66 39.60
CA THR A 2 -18.94 17.13 39.09
C THR A 2 -19.07 16.86 37.59
N LYS A 3 -20.29 16.48 37.13
CA LYS A 3 -20.63 16.12 35.72
C LYS A 3 -20.11 17.10 34.65
N GLY A 4 -19.87 18.37 35.00
CA GLY A 4 -19.30 19.39 34.10
C GLY A 4 -17.83 19.16 33.74
N GLN A 5 -17.00 18.63 34.64
CA GLN A 5 -15.58 18.41 34.37
C GLN A 5 -15.34 17.18 33.47
N SER A 6 -16.16 16.14 33.60
CA SER A 6 -16.10 14.96 32.72
C SER A 6 -16.47 15.29 31.28
N ARG A 7 -17.42 16.20 31.06
CA ARG A 7 -17.87 16.58 29.70
C ARG A 7 -16.81 17.41 28.95
N VAL A 8 -16.09 18.27 29.67
CA VAL A 8 -14.98 19.08 29.12
C VAL A 8 -13.77 18.21 28.77
N LEU A 9 -13.43 17.23 29.62
CA LEU A 9 -12.36 16.25 29.33
C LEU A 9 -12.66 15.40 28.09
N VAL A 10 -13.89 14.88 27.98
CA VAL A 10 -14.32 14.09 26.81
C VAL A 10 -14.31 14.93 25.54
N HIS A 11 -14.78 16.19 25.60
CA HIS A 11 -14.76 17.05 24.42
C HIS A 11 -13.33 17.37 23.98
N LYS A 12 -12.44 17.70 24.92
CA LYS A 12 -11.02 17.97 24.66
C LYS A 12 -10.29 16.76 24.06
N GLN A 13 -10.51 15.56 24.59
CA GLN A 13 -9.95 14.32 24.04
C GLN A 13 -10.46 14.03 22.63
N LEU A 14 -11.75 14.25 22.36
CA LEU A 14 -12.32 14.07 21.03
C LEU A 14 -11.73 15.07 20.02
N THR A 15 -11.52 16.33 20.41
CA THR A 15 -10.85 17.31 19.54
C THR A 15 -9.39 16.96 19.32
N GLU A 16 -8.64 16.57 20.35
CA GLU A 16 -7.22 16.19 20.24
C GLU A 16 -7.04 14.95 19.35
N HIS A 17 -7.85 13.90 19.53
CA HIS A 17 -7.84 12.72 18.64
C HIS A 17 -8.21 13.06 17.20
N ARG A 18 -9.16 13.98 17.00
CA ARG A 18 -9.57 14.42 15.66
C ARG A 18 -8.48 15.25 14.98
N VAL A 19 -7.78 16.12 15.72
CA VAL A 19 -6.66 16.92 15.22
C VAL A 19 -5.44 16.03 14.90
N TYR A 20 -5.14 15.03 15.73
CA TYR A 20 -4.08 14.07 15.46
C TYR A 20 -4.35 13.27 14.17
N ASN A 21 -5.59 12.85 13.95
CA ASN A 21 -5.99 12.15 12.72
C ASN A 21 -5.91 13.03 11.46
N MET A 22 -6.09 14.35 11.57
CA MET A 22 -5.97 15.27 10.43
C MET A 22 -4.53 15.44 9.96
N ASN A 23 -3.56 15.25 10.86
CA ASN A 23 -2.14 15.30 10.53
C ASN A 23 -1.57 13.94 10.14
N LEU A 24 -2.34 12.86 10.32
CA LEU A 24 -1.90 11.50 10.06
C LEU A 24 -1.99 11.17 8.56
N ARG A 25 -0.85 11.01 7.92
CA ARG A 25 -0.73 10.60 6.52
C ARG A 25 -0.23 9.16 6.44
N VAL A 26 -1.01 8.27 5.85
CA VAL A 26 -0.79 6.82 5.87
C VAL A 26 -0.51 6.28 4.48
N LEU A 27 0.52 5.44 4.34
CA LEU A 27 0.80 4.68 3.13
C LEU A 27 0.58 3.20 3.40
N ILE A 28 -0.31 2.57 2.64
CA ILE A 28 -0.49 1.12 2.66
C ILE A 28 0.30 0.54 1.49
N ALA A 29 1.25 -0.34 1.75
CA ALA A 29 2.03 -1.03 0.73
C ALA A 29 1.66 -2.52 0.72
N ALA A 30 1.02 -2.98 -0.36
CA ALA A 30 0.58 -4.37 -0.50
C ALA A 30 0.97 -4.91 -1.87
N GLU A 31 1.19 -6.23 -1.98
CA GLU A 31 1.45 -6.86 -3.28
C GLU A 31 0.19 -6.80 -4.16
N HIS A 32 -0.96 -7.16 -3.59
CA HIS A 32 -2.25 -7.14 -4.26
C HIS A 32 -3.30 -6.51 -3.35
N ALA A 33 -4.18 -5.69 -3.92
CA ALA A 33 -5.40 -5.23 -3.25
C ALA A 33 -6.59 -5.56 -4.15
N SER A 34 -7.44 -6.47 -3.70
CA SER A 34 -8.54 -6.98 -4.51
C SER A 34 -9.64 -7.56 -3.64
N ALA A 35 -10.88 -7.24 -3.99
CA ALA A 35 -12.07 -7.89 -3.47
C ALA A 35 -12.32 -9.23 -4.18
N LYS A 36 -11.83 -9.41 -5.41
CA LYS A 36 -12.02 -10.62 -6.23
C LYS A 36 -11.07 -11.76 -5.88
N PHE A 37 -9.81 -11.46 -5.55
CA PHE A 37 -8.80 -12.49 -5.24
C PHE A 37 -9.04 -13.18 -3.89
N GLY A 38 -9.94 -12.66 -3.05
CA GLY A 38 -10.31 -13.26 -1.76
C GLY A 38 -9.15 -13.29 -0.74
N GLY A 39 -9.46 -13.54 0.53
CA GLY A 39 -8.45 -13.68 1.58
C GLY A 39 -7.72 -12.37 1.94
N GLU A 40 -6.40 -12.46 2.15
CA GLU A 40 -5.55 -11.35 2.65
C GLU A 40 -5.46 -10.16 1.67
N ALA A 41 -5.66 -10.40 0.37
CA ALA A 41 -5.69 -9.34 -0.65
C ALA A 41 -6.87 -8.37 -0.47
N ALA A 42 -7.92 -8.74 0.26
CA ALA A 42 -9.05 -7.85 0.55
C ALA A 42 -8.75 -6.86 1.70
N LEU A 43 -7.78 -7.18 2.57
CA LEU A 43 -7.45 -6.35 3.74
C LEU A 43 -6.89 -4.96 3.37
N PRO A 44 -5.88 -4.83 2.48
CA PRO A 44 -5.37 -3.52 2.07
C PRO A 44 -6.49 -2.64 1.47
N LEU A 45 -7.35 -3.24 0.66
CA LEU A 45 -8.49 -2.57 0.04
C LEU A 45 -9.48 -2.03 1.10
N HIS A 46 -9.78 -2.87 2.10
CA HIS A 46 -10.71 -2.53 3.16
C HIS A 46 -10.15 -1.43 4.08
N TYR A 47 -8.88 -1.52 4.47
CA TYR A 47 -8.21 -0.51 5.27
C TYR A 47 -8.14 0.83 4.55
N TYR A 48 -7.74 0.82 3.27
CA TYR A 48 -7.71 2.02 2.44
C TYR A 48 -9.09 2.68 2.40
N ARG A 49 -10.15 1.92 2.10
CA ARG A 49 -11.52 2.44 2.04
C ARG A 49 -11.96 3.08 3.36
N ILE A 50 -11.75 2.41 4.49
CA ILE A 50 -12.17 2.91 5.81
C ILE A 50 -11.39 4.17 6.21
N LEU A 51 -10.08 4.20 6.00
CA LEU A 51 -9.27 5.35 6.37
C LEU A 51 -9.63 6.58 5.52
N ARG A 52 -9.86 6.39 4.22
CA ARG A 52 -10.35 7.45 3.32
C ARG A 52 -11.74 7.95 3.73
N GLN A 53 -12.66 7.05 4.09
CA GLN A 53 -14.00 7.43 4.60
C GLN A 53 -13.93 8.23 5.91
N ARG A 54 -12.91 8.00 6.74
CA ARG A 54 -12.67 8.76 7.97
C ARG A 54 -11.98 10.11 7.72
N GLY A 55 -11.69 10.46 6.47
CA GLY A 55 -10.99 11.69 6.11
C GLY A 55 -9.50 11.67 6.39
N ILE A 56 -8.90 10.50 6.64
CA ILE A 56 -7.47 10.35 6.88
C ILE A 56 -6.75 10.28 5.52
N PRO A 57 -5.82 11.19 5.22
CA PRO A 57 -5.02 11.13 3.99
C PRO A 57 -4.28 9.81 3.89
N THR A 58 -4.73 8.96 2.98
CA THR A 58 -4.22 7.59 2.80
C THR A 58 -3.84 7.36 1.35
N TRP A 59 -2.70 6.72 1.15
CA TRP A 59 -2.16 6.28 -0.13
C TRP A 59 -2.08 4.76 -0.15
N LEU A 60 -2.24 4.18 -1.34
CA LEU A 60 -2.18 2.74 -1.57
C LEU A 60 -1.15 2.47 -2.67
N VAL A 61 -0.15 1.63 -2.37
CA VAL A 61 0.85 1.17 -3.34
C VAL A 61 0.62 -0.30 -3.57
N VAL A 62 0.26 -0.66 -4.79
CA VAL A 62 -0.11 -2.03 -5.20
C VAL A 62 0.44 -2.38 -6.57
N HIS A 63 0.54 -3.68 -6.86
CA HIS A 63 0.98 -4.12 -8.17
C HIS A 63 -0.08 -3.84 -9.25
N GLU A 64 0.36 -3.50 -10.46
CA GLU A 64 -0.50 -3.12 -11.59
C GLU A 64 -1.51 -4.21 -12.01
N ARG A 65 -1.29 -5.47 -11.62
CA ARG A 65 -2.23 -6.58 -11.90
C ARG A 65 -3.64 -6.34 -11.34
N THR A 66 -3.75 -5.59 -10.25
CA THR A 66 -5.04 -5.25 -9.62
C THR A 66 -5.62 -3.91 -10.10
N ARG A 67 -4.93 -3.23 -11.03
CA ARG A 67 -5.29 -1.89 -11.50
C ARG A 67 -6.69 -1.80 -12.08
N ALA A 68 -7.08 -2.71 -12.97
CA ALA A 68 -8.40 -2.68 -13.60
C ALA A 68 -9.55 -2.80 -12.56
N GLU A 69 -9.33 -3.55 -11.48
CA GLU A 69 -10.31 -3.65 -10.39
C GLU A 69 -10.32 -2.38 -9.53
N LEU A 70 -9.15 -1.86 -9.18
CA LEU A 70 -9.03 -0.67 -8.35
C LEU A 70 -9.55 0.59 -9.05
N GLU A 71 -9.32 0.73 -10.36
CA GLU A 71 -9.87 1.83 -11.16
C GLU A 71 -11.40 1.73 -11.29
N ALA A 72 -11.97 0.52 -11.26
CA ALA A 72 -13.42 0.34 -11.23
C ALA A 72 -14.03 0.69 -9.86
N LEU A 73 -13.32 0.40 -8.77
CA LEU A 73 -13.78 0.65 -7.40
C LEU A 73 -13.54 2.09 -6.93
N PHE A 74 -12.43 2.69 -7.35
CA PHE A 74 -11.99 4.05 -6.99
C PHE A 74 -11.62 4.81 -8.26
N PRO A 75 -12.61 5.19 -9.08
CA PRO A 75 -12.36 5.88 -10.34
C PRO A 75 -11.61 7.19 -10.08
N GLN A 76 -10.48 7.36 -10.76
CA GLN A 76 -9.64 8.57 -10.74
C GLN A 76 -9.00 8.91 -9.38
N ASP A 77 -8.86 7.96 -8.46
CA ASP A 77 -8.16 8.24 -7.20
C ASP A 77 -6.64 8.36 -7.42
N GLN A 78 -6.12 9.57 -7.22
CA GLN A 78 -4.70 9.90 -7.38
C GLN A 78 -3.82 9.36 -6.25
N HIS A 79 -4.41 8.86 -5.17
CA HIS A 79 -3.65 8.34 -4.01
C HIS A 79 -3.31 6.85 -4.18
N ILE A 80 -3.70 6.23 -5.29
CA ILE A 80 -3.33 4.86 -5.63
C ILE A 80 -2.18 4.90 -6.62
N ALA A 81 -1.02 4.36 -6.21
CA ALA A 81 0.15 4.22 -7.05
C ALA A 81 0.34 2.75 -7.44
N TYR A 82 0.58 2.53 -8.73
CA TYR A 82 0.79 1.21 -9.28
C TYR A 82 2.28 0.93 -9.46
N VAL A 83 2.75 -0.17 -8.89
CA VAL A 83 4.06 -0.72 -9.22
C VAL A 83 3.89 -1.45 -10.56
N PRO A 84 4.58 -1.00 -11.63
CA PRO A 84 4.42 -1.60 -12.94
C PRO A 84 4.83 -3.06 -12.91
N ASP A 85 4.17 -3.90 -13.71
CA ASP A 85 4.63 -5.28 -13.93
C ASP A 85 5.94 -5.22 -14.70
N THR A 86 7.06 -5.29 -13.98
CA THR A 86 8.35 -4.96 -14.56
C THR A 86 8.71 -6.01 -15.61
N ILE A 87 9.00 -5.52 -16.83
CA ILE A 87 9.42 -6.21 -18.06
C ILE A 87 10.57 -7.24 -17.85
N TRP A 88 11.21 -7.24 -16.68
CA TRP A 88 12.20 -8.21 -16.22
C TRP A 88 11.71 -9.67 -16.27
N HIS A 89 10.40 -9.96 -16.12
CA HIS A 89 9.88 -11.31 -16.34
C HIS A 89 10.15 -11.83 -17.77
N ARG A 90 10.05 -10.96 -18.78
CA ARG A 90 10.33 -11.31 -20.18
C ARG A 90 11.83 -11.42 -20.46
N MET A 91 12.64 -10.53 -19.88
CA MET A 91 14.11 -10.56 -20.03
C MET A 91 14.75 -11.74 -19.29
N LEU A 92 14.25 -12.11 -18.12
CA LEU A 92 14.72 -13.30 -17.40
C LEU A 92 14.27 -14.60 -18.06
N TRP A 93 13.08 -14.63 -18.66
CA TRP A 93 12.64 -15.78 -19.45
C TRP A 93 13.59 -16.03 -20.63
N GLN A 94 14.12 -14.97 -21.25
CA GLN A 94 15.15 -15.07 -22.29
C GLN A 94 16.52 -15.50 -21.75
N LEU A 95 16.93 -15.03 -20.56
CA LEU A 95 18.19 -15.44 -19.92
C LEU A 95 18.16 -16.83 -19.28
N GLY A 96 16.97 -17.29 -18.87
CA GLY A 96 16.76 -18.60 -18.24
C GLY A 96 17.00 -19.77 -19.19
N HIS A 97 16.95 -19.55 -20.50
CA HIS A 97 17.23 -20.58 -21.51
C HIS A 97 18.71 -21.01 -21.56
N LEU A 98 19.60 -20.22 -20.94
CA LEU A 98 21.04 -20.47 -20.85
C LEU A 98 21.46 -21.20 -19.56
N LEU A 99 20.55 -21.41 -18.61
CA LEU A 99 20.85 -21.94 -17.28
C LEU A 99 20.04 -23.21 -16.95
N PRO A 100 20.66 -24.26 -16.35
CA PRO A 100 19.94 -25.45 -15.92
C PRO A 100 18.78 -25.14 -14.96
N THR A 101 17.64 -25.81 -15.16
CA THR A 101 16.32 -25.49 -14.55
C THR A 101 16.34 -25.32 -13.03
N ARG A 102 17.22 -26.05 -12.32
CA ARG A 102 17.32 -25.99 -10.85
C ARG A 102 18.05 -24.74 -10.32
N LEU A 103 19.05 -24.25 -11.03
CA LEU A 103 19.76 -23.01 -10.68
C LEU A 103 18.92 -21.80 -11.02
N SER A 104 18.28 -21.83 -12.19
CA SER A 104 17.33 -20.81 -12.65
C SER A 104 16.27 -20.51 -11.59
N TYR A 105 15.60 -21.53 -11.05
CA TYR A 105 14.54 -21.32 -10.06
C TYR A 105 15.03 -20.65 -8.75
N PHE A 106 16.17 -21.07 -8.22
CA PHE A 106 16.68 -20.57 -6.93
C PHE A 106 17.29 -19.17 -7.04
N THR A 107 18.12 -18.92 -8.05
CA THR A 107 18.85 -17.65 -8.18
C THR A 107 17.99 -16.58 -8.83
N LEU A 108 17.28 -16.91 -9.91
CA LEU A 108 16.46 -15.94 -10.61
C LEU A 108 15.22 -15.57 -9.79
N GLY A 109 14.62 -16.53 -9.08
CA GLY A 109 13.49 -16.25 -8.18
C GLY A 109 13.84 -15.27 -7.05
N LEU A 110 15.01 -15.46 -6.40
CA LEU A 110 15.49 -14.54 -5.36
C LEU A 110 15.82 -13.16 -5.91
N VAL A 111 16.56 -13.10 -7.03
CA VAL A 111 16.92 -11.85 -7.69
C VAL A 111 15.67 -11.09 -8.11
N MET A 112 14.65 -11.77 -8.64
CA MET A 112 13.36 -11.15 -8.98
C MET A 112 12.68 -10.54 -7.77
N ARG A 113 12.60 -11.28 -6.66
CA ARG A 113 11.96 -10.78 -5.44
C ARG A 113 12.70 -9.55 -4.90
N LEU A 114 14.03 -9.55 -4.95
CA LEU A 114 14.86 -8.41 -4.56
C LEU A 114 14.65 -7.21 -5.50
N LEU A 115 14.62 -7.41 -6.81
CA LEU A 115 14.38 -6.34 -7.77
C LEU A 115 13.00 -5.71 -7.59
N THR A 116 11.95 -6.52 -7.46
CA THR A 116 10.59 -6.03 -7.19
C THR A 116 10.53 -5.22 -5.90
N GLN A 117 11.17 -5.70 -4.83
CA GLN A 117 11.25 -4.96 -3.56
C GLN A 117 12.03 -3.64 -3.70
N LEU A 118 13.10 -3.61 -4.49
CA LEU A 118 13.86 -2.39 -4.75
C LEU A 118 13.04 -1.36 -5.54
N THR A 119 12.32 -1.78 -6.57
CA THR A 119 11.42 -0.92 -7.35
C THR A 119 10.28 -0.38 -6.47
N GLN A 120 9.65 -1.25 -5.69
CA GLN A 120 8.61 -0.85 -4.74
C GLN A 120 9.16 0.16 -3.71
N ARG A 121 10.38 -0.06 -3.20
CA ARG A 121 11.05 0.87 -2.27
C ARG A 121 11.29 2.24 -2.88
N GLN A 122 11.66 2.32 -4.16
CA GLN A 122 11.86 3.60 -4.85
C GLN A 122 10.54 4.39 -4.93
N ILE A 123 9.44 3.73 -5.30
CA ILE A 123 8.10 4.34 -5.38
C ILE A 123 7.66 4.81 -4.00
N ILE A 124 7.76 3.94 -2.98
CA ILE A 124 7.41 4.26 -1.60
C ILE A 124 8.21 5.48 -1.12
N ARG A 125 9.54 5.49 -1.30
CA ARG A 125 10.38 6.62 -0.87
C ARG A 125 9.98 7.93 -1.54
N ARG A 126 9.64 7.89 -2.84
CA ARG A 126 9.19 9.07 -3.57
C ARG A 126 7.90 9.61 -2.96
N ILE A 127 6.90 8.75 -2.73
CA ILE A 127 5.62 9.14 -2.14
C ILE A 127 5.83 9.68 -0.71
N VAL A 128 6.62 8.99 0.11
CA VAL A 128 6.94 9.44 1.48
C VAL A 128 7.54 10.85 1.49
N LYS A 129 8.45 11.15 0.56
CA LYS A 129 9.08 12.47 0.47
C LYS A 129 8.11 13.55 -0.04
N GLN A 130 7.32 13.24 -1.08
CA GLN A 130 6.39 14.20 -1.69
C GLN A 130 5.22 14.51 -0.77
N GLU A 131 4.66 13.47 -0.15
CA GLU A 131 3.41 13.54 0.60
C GLU A 131 3.61 13.56 2.11
N GLN A 132 4.84 13.61 2.61
CA GLN A 132 5.13 13.70 4.06
C GLN A 132 4.40 12.61 4.87
N ILE A 133 4.46 11.38 4.37
CA ILE A 133 3.82 10.21 5.01
C ILE A 133 4.38 10.00 6.42
N ASN A 134 3.51 9.78 7.39
CA ASN A 134 3.88 9.54 8.79
C ASN A 134 3.98 8.04 9.11
N ILE A 135 3.08 7.24 8.54
CA ILE A 135 2.97 5.80 8.82
C ILE A 135 2.95 5.01 7.53
N ILE A 136 3.79 3.98 7.45
CA ILE A 136 3.76 2.99 6.38
C ILE A 136 3.28 1.67 6.98
N HIS A 137 2.22 1.11 6.43
CA HIS A 137 1.66 -0.17 6.84
C HIS A 137 1.78 -1.19 5.70
N GLN A 138 2.36 -2.34 5.99
CA GLN A 138 2.36 -3.49 5.10
C GLN A 138 1.46 -4.56 5.73
N PRO A 139 0.26 -4.80 5.19
CA PRO A 139 -0.53 -5.96 5.60
C PRO A 139 0.25 -7.24 5.26
N ILE A 140 0.19 -8.21 6.17
CA ILE A 140 0.74 -9.57 6.00
C ILE A 140 0.00 -10.27 4.86
#